data_AF-A0A9N9T9T6-F1
#
_entry.id   AF-A0A9N9T9T6-F1
#
_cell.length_a   1.000
_cell.length_b   1.000
_cell.length_c   1.000
_cell.angle_alpha   90.00
_cell.angle_beta   90.00
_cell.angle_gamma   90.00
#
_symmetry.space_group_name_H-M   'P 1'
#
loop_
_entity.id
_entity.type
_entity.pdbx_description
1 polymer ?
#
loop_
_entity_poly.entity_id
_entity_poly.type
_entity_poly.pdbx_seq_one_letter_code
_entity_poly.pdbx_strand_id
1 'polypeptide(L)'
;MVACSRSRENAEWSGGTGVVFSIIRFIMSSESEIESDHFQDSGSEYAPSDLDQPSTSRRLKRTEIKTKKRDRRRLDRTTLTEKRGRKRVRNESARQINVRKSLKACGEEYLNSVKKVVPKRTVGIRCTCRLKCFDKIDETKRLSILSSFNDLGN
;
A
#
# COMPACT_ATOMS: atom_id res chain seq x y z
N MET A 1 17.17 11.70 17.42
CA MET A 1 17.41 11.96 16.00
C MET A 1 18.55 11.06 15.58
N VAL A 2 18.27 9.97 14.88
CA VAL A 2 19.31 9.04 14.40
C VAL A 2 19.58 9.44 12.96
N ALA A 3 20.71 10.12 12.75
CA ALA A 3 21.20 10.47 11.41
C ALA A 3 21.70 9.19 10.72
N CYS A 4 21.16 8.89 9.54
CA CYS A 4 21.56 7.73 8.74
C CYS A 4 22.65 8.17 7.75
N SER A 5 23.89 7.79 8.04
CA SER A 5 25.09 8.19 7.30
C SER A 5 25.62 7.00 6.47
N ARG A 6 25.75 7.21 5.15
CA ARG A 6 26.78 6.72 4.19
C ARG A 6 27.50 5.39 4.52
N SER A 7 27.56 4.41 3.62
CA SER A 7 28.53 4.42 2.50
C SER A 7 28.30 3.28 1.49
N ARG A 8 28.81 3.51 0.27
CA ARG A 8 28.72 2.69 -0.96
C ARG A 8 29.72 1.54 -0.95
N GLU A 9 29.34 0.38 -1.47
CA GLU A 9 30.26 -0.57 -2.13
C GLU A 9 29.57 -1.13 -3.39
N ASN A 10 30.25 -0.99 -4.53
CA ASN A 10 29.82 -1.49 -5.83
C ASN A 10 30.36 -2.92 -6.00
N ALA A 11 29.53 -3.85 -6.48
CA ALA A 11 29.99 -5.14 -6.99
C ALA A 11 29.57 -5.27 -8.45
N GLU A 12 30.54 -5.08 -9.34
CA GLU A 12 30.45 -5.38 -10.77
C GLU A 12 30.50 -6.89 -10.95
N TRP A 13 29.52 -7.47 -11.63
CA TRP A 13 29.63 -8.83 -12.18
C TRP A 13 29.43 -8.76 -13.69
N SER A 14 30.51 -9.07 -14.38
CA SER A 14 30.64 -9.19 -15.82
C SER A 14 30.30 -10.62 -16.28
N GLY A 15 29.81 -10.71 -17.52
CA GLY A 15 30.00 -11.90 -18.35
C GLY A 15 28.78 -12.81 -18.52
N GLY A 16 28.37 -12.99 -19.78
CA GLY A 16 27.46 -14.07 -20.17
C GLY A 16 26.68 -13.82 -21.46
N THR A 17 27.38 -13.71 -22.59
CA THR A 17 26.81 -13.82 -23.95
C THR A 17 26.34 -15.26 -24.23
N GLY A 18 25.24 -15.46 -24.95
CA GLY A 18 24.86 -16.79 -25.43
C GLY A 18 23.45 -16.89 -26.02
N VAL A 19 23.40 -16.82 -27.34
CA VAL A 19 22.24 -16.91 -28.25
C VAL A 19 21.53 -18.26 -28.17
N VAL A 20 20.19 -18.29 -28.12
CA VAL A 20 19.39 -19.39 -28.70
C VAL A 20 18.07 -18.86 -29.29
N PHE A 21 18.04 -18.78 -30.62
CA PHE A 21 16.92 -19.07 -31.55
C PHE A 21 15.48 -18.74 -31.10
N SER A 22 14.85 -17.70 -31.65
CA SER A 22 14.02 -17.79 -32.87
C SER A 22 13.21 -19.08 -32.97
N ILE A 23 12.06 -19.09 -32.29
CA ILE A 23 10.98 -20.04 -32.50
C ILE A 23 9.74 -19.23 -32.89
N ILE A 24 9.46 -19.29 -34.20
CA ILE A 24 8.12 -19.27 -34.79
C ILE A 24 7.47 -17.87 -34.94
N ARG A 25 7.81 -17.25 -36.09
CA ARG A 25 6.81 -16.63 -36.97
C ARG A 25 5.96 -17.76 -37.56
N PHE A 26 4.77 -17.97 -37.04
CA PHE A 26 3.71 -18.73 -37.70
C PHE A 26 2.40 -18.33 -37.01
N ILE A 27 1.32 -18.23 -37.79
CA ILE A 27 -0.01 -17.70 -37.40
C ILE A 27 -0.14 -16.17 -37.65
N MET A 28 -0.02 -15.79 -38.92
CA MET A 28 -1.04 -14.93 -39.53
C MET A 28 -2.12 -15.87 -40.11
N SER A 29 -3.36 -15.39 -40.13
CA SER A 29 -4.58 -16.03 -40.64
C SER A 29 -5.45 -16.75 -39.60
N SER A 30 -6.13 -15.94 -38.80
CA SER A 30 -7.56 -16.11 -38.55
C SER A 30 -8.07 -14.82 -37.92
N GLU A 31 -8.71 -13.99 -38.74
CA GLU A 31 -9.60 -12.92 -38.29
C GLU A 31 -10.72 -13.60 -37.49
N SER A 32 -10.56 -13.67 -36.17
CA SER A 32 -11.70 -13.85 -35.28
C SER A 32 -12.18 -12.46 -34.93
N GLU A 33 -13.36 -12.14 -35.43
CA GLU A 33 -14.15 -10.99 -35.05
C GLU A 33 -14.12 -10.86 -33.52
N ILE A 34 -13.49 -9.80 -33.03
CA ILE A 34 -13.62 -9.41 -31.63
C ILE A 34 -15.03 -8.82 -31.55
N GLU A 35 -15.98 -9.70 -31.24
CA GLU A 35 -17.32 -9.35 -30.80
C GLU A 35 -17.15 -8.31 -29.69
N SER A 36 -17.50 -7.07 -29.98
CA SER A 36 -17.47 -5.99 -29.02
C SER A 36 -18.56 -6.29 -28.00
N ASP A 37 -18.18 -6.90 -26.88
CA ASP A 37 -19.03 -7.01 -25.70
C ASP A 37 -19.52 -5.59 -25.37
N HIS A 38 -20.80 -5.36 -25.69
CA HIS A 38 -21.53 -4.16 -25.36
C HIS A 38 -21.53 -4.05 -23.84
N PHE A 39 -20.60 -3.26 -23.31
CA PHE A 39 -20.51 -2.94 -21.89
C PHE A 39 -21.83 -2.30 -21.48
N GLN A 40 -22.75 -3.13 -20.97
CA GLN A 40 -23.92 -2.67 -20.27
C GLN A 40 -23.40 -2.05 -18.99
N ASP A 41 -23.21 -0.73 -19.03
CA ASP A 41 -23.07 0.09 -17.85
C ASP A 41 -24.28 -0.24 -16.98
N SER A 42 -24.07 -1.13 -16.01
CA SER A 42 -25.02 -1.43 -14.97
C SER A 42 -25.07 -0.18 -14.13
N GLY A 43 -25.80 0.80 -14.65
CA GLY A 43 -26.12 2.05 -14.00
C GLY A 43 -26.83 1.71 -12.72
N SER A 44 -26.06 1.44 -11.67
CA SER A 44 -26.49 1.77 -10.33
C SER A 44 -26.63 3.28 -10.38
N GLU A 45 -27.84 3.73 -10.70
CA GLU A 45 -28.26 5.10 -10.59
C GLU A 45 -27.71 5.61 -9.27
N TYR A 46 -26.80 6.57 -9.36
CA TYR A 46 -26.41 7.34 -8.21
C TYR A 46 -27.68 8.00 -7.69
N ALA A 47 -28.32 7.38 -6.71
CA ALA A 47 -29.41 7.99 -5.98
C ALA A 47 -28.76 8.95 -4.99
N PRO A 48 -28.89 10.28 -5.18
CA PRO A 48 -28.56 11.21 -4.12
C PRO A 48 -29.40 10.80 -2.91
N SER A 49 -28.77 10.71 -1.74
CA SER A 49 -29.53 10.46 -0.52
C SER A 49 -30.43 11.66 -0.28
N ASP A 50 -31.68 11.55 -0.73
CA ASP A 50 -32.72 12.55 -0.55
C ASP A 50 -32.88 12.82 0.94
N LEU A 51 -32.54 14.06 1.29
CA LEU A 51 -33.04 14.72 2.47
C LEU A 51 -34.58 14.70 2.39
N ASP A 52 -35.19 14.27 3.50
CA ASP A 52 -36.59 14.51 3.85
C ASP A 52 -37.68 13.84 3.01
N GLN A 53 -38.03 12.57 3.29
CA GLN A 53 -39.43 12.10 3.12
C GLN A 53 -39.90 11.10 4.21
N PRO A 54 -41.18 11.18 4.64
CA PRO A 54 -41.71 10.54 5.83
C PRO A 54 -42.05 9.05 5.61
N SER A 55 -41.78 8.25 6.64
CA SER A 55 -41.89 6.80 6.62
C SER A 55 -43.33 6.31 6.51
N THR A 56 -43.66 5.63 5.41
CA THR A 56 -44.81 4.69 5.36
C THR A 56 -44.36 3.30 4.89
N SER A 57 -44.27 2.40 5.88
CA SER A 57 -44.56 0.97 5.85
C SER A 57 -44.23 0.14 4.59
N ARG A 58 -43.04 -0.48 4.57
CA ARG A 58 -42.89 -1.91 4.21
C ARG A 58 -41.93 -2.59 5.18
N ARG A 59 -42.51 -3.40 6.07
CA ARG A 59 -41.86 -4.12 7.16
C ARG A 59 -41.13 -5.36 6.62
N LEU A 60 -39.89 -5.19 6.17
CA LEU A 60 -38.95 -6.31 6.07
C LEU A 60 -38.49 -6.66 7.49
N LYS A 61 -38.52 -7.96 7.84
CA LYS A 61 -38.12 -8.50 9.14
C LYS A 61 -36.63 -8.26 9.36
N ARG A 62 -36.32 -7.08 9.91
CA ARG A 62 -35.04 -6.74 10.53
C ARG A 62 -34.78 -7.77 11.63
N THR A 63 -33.89 -8.73 11.37
CA THR A 63 -33.33 -9.55 12.45
C THR A 63 -32.75 -8.58 13.47
N GLU A 64 -33.32 -8.61 14.67
CA GLU A 64 -32.94 -7.74 15.77
C GLU A 64 -31.48 -7.99 16.13
N ILE A 65 -30.57 -7.17 15.59
CA ILE A 65 -29.27 -7.00 16.20
C ILE A 65 -29.56 -6.38 17.56
N LYS A 66 -29.65 -7.24 18.59
CA LYS A 66 -29.70 -6.84 20.00
C LYS A 66 -28.43 -6.07 20.28
N THR A 67 -28.49 -4.75 20.08
CA THR A 67 -27.52 -3.83 20.65
C THR A 67 -27.70 -3.94 22.15
N LYS A 68 -26.88 -4.79 22.79
CA LYS A 68 -26.76 -4.78 24.25
C LYS A 68 -26.39 -3.35 24.61
N LYS A 69 -27.34 -2.57 25.14
CA LYS A 69 -27.05 -1.31 25.81
C LYS A 69 -25.97 -1.66 26.81
N ARG A 70 -24.76 -1.14 26.59
CA ARG A 70 -23.69 -1.22 27.57
C ARG A 70 -24.15 -0.36 28.72
N ASP A 71 -24.77 -0.99 29.72
CA ASP A 71 -24.98 -0.36 31.01
C ASP A 71 -23.61 0.12 31.49
N ARG A 72 -23.45 1.44 31.53
CA ARG A 72 -22.35 2.07 32.24
C ARG A 72 -22.53 1.66 33.69
N ARG A 73 -21.85 0.58 34.10
CA ARG A 73 -21.75 0.20 35.51
C ARG A 73 -21.29 1.44 36.26
N ARG A 74 -22.18 2.03 37.07
CA ARG A 74 -21.78 2.98 38.10
C ARG A 74 -20.79 2.23 38.98
N LEU A 75 -19.54 2.67 38.96
CA LEU A 75 -18.51 2.15 39.83
C LEU A 75 -18.86 2.58 41.26
N ASP A 76 -19.14 1.62 42.13
CA ASP A 76 -19.39 1.91 43.53
C ASP A 76 -18.09 2.43 44.17
N ARG A 77 -18.19 3.58 44.82
CA ARG A 77 -17.07 4.42 45.26
C ARG A 77 -16.56 3.99 46.64
N THR A 78 -16.15 2.73 46.80
CA THR A 78 -15.72 2.23 48.12
C THR A 78 -14.43 1.41 48.13
N THR A 79 -13.69 1.30 47.02
CA THR A 79 -12.32 0.75 47.02
C THR A 79 -11.36 1.59 46.18
N LEU A 80 -11.09 2.82 46.65
CA LEU A 80 -10.06 3.71 46.13
C LEU A 80 -8.66 3.32 46.66
N THR A 81 -8.25 2.05 46.54
CA THR A 81 -6.83 1.81 46.35
C THR A 81 -6.57 2.19 44.90
N GLU A 82 -5.76 3.22 44.67
CA GLU A 82 -5.39 3.70 43.35
C GLU A 82 -4.83 2.52 42.54
N LYS A 83 -5.67 1.85 41.75
CA LYS A 83 -5.26 0.81 40.82
C LYS A 83 -4.46 1.50 39.73
N ARG A 84 -3.19 1.79 40.01
CA ARG A 84 -2.23 2.23 39.00
C ARG A 84 -2.28 1.18 37.90
N GLY A 85 -2.68 1.61 36.71
CA GLY A 85 -2.81 0.70 35.56
C GLY A 85 -1.51 -0.08 35.38
N ARG A 86 -1.60 -1.37 35.10
CA ARG A 86 -0.41 -2.20 34.85
C ARG A 86 0.40 -1.55 33.73
N LYS A 87 1.65 -1.20 34.02
CA LYS A 87 2.57 -0.68 33.01
C LYS A 87 2.68 -1.69 31.87
N ARG A 88 2.52 -1.23 30.63
CA ARG A 88 2.67 -2.10 29.45
C ARG A 88 4.10 -2.64 29.40
N VAL A 89 4.24 -3.95 29.25
CA VAL A 89 5.55 -4.59 29.01
C VAL A 89 5.95 -4.32 27.56
N ARG A 90 7.22 -3.99 27.32
CA ARG A 90 7.74 -3.72 25.98
C ARG A 90 7.84 -5.04 25.20
N ASN A 91 7.20 -5.11 24.04
CA ASN A 91 7.32 -6.26 23.16
C ASN A 91 8.49 -6.06 22.18
N GLU A 92 9.55 -6.87 22.33
CA GLU A 92 10.75 -6.79 21.51
C GLU A 92 10.51 -7.18 20.05
N SER A 93 9.64 -8.15 19.77
CA SER A 93 9.29 -8.55 18.40
C SER A 93 8.57 -7.43 17.65
N ALA A 94 7.65 -6.73 18.33
CA ALA A 94 6.97 -5.56 17.80
C ALA A 94 7.96 -4.41 17.51
N ARG A 95 9.05 -4.29 18.28
CA ARG A 95 10.11 -3.30 18.03
C ARG A 95 10.80 -3.56 16.68
N GLN A 96 11.13 -4.80 16.36
CA GLN A 96 11.75 -5.14 15.06
C GLN A 96 10.81 -4.85 13.89
N ILE A 97 9.51 -5.12 14.04
CA ILE A 97 8.50 -4.78 13.04
C ILE A 97 8.43 -3.26 12.85
N ASN A 98 8.46 -2.48 13.93
CA ASN A 98 8.41 -1.03 13.85
C ASN A 98 9.66 -0.45 13.16
N VAL A 99 10.84 -0.98 13.45
CA VAL A 99 12.08 -0.61 12.76
C VAL A 99 11.98 -0.95 11.27
N ARG A 100 11.46 -2.12 10.91
CA ARG A 100 11.25 -2.48 9.49
C ARG A 100 10.27 -1.52 8.81
N LYS A 101 9.18 -1.16 9.50
CA LYS A 101 8.19 -0.20 8.98
C LYS A 101 8.80 1.18 8.77
N SER A 102 9.62 1.67 9.69
CA SER A 102 10.29 2.96 9.54
C SER A 102 11.28 2.94 8.37
N LEU A 103 12.16 1.92 8.30
CA LEU A 103 13.10 1.78 7.18
C LEU A 103 12.39 1.69 5.83
N LYS A 104 11.28 0.93 5.77
CA LYS A 104 10.44 0.84 4.58
C LYS A 104 9.77 2.16 4.24
N ALA A 105 9.35 2.96 5.23
CA ALA A 105 8.75 4.27 4.99
C ALA A 105 9.77 5.24 4.39
N CYS A 106 10.95 5.35 5.00
CA CYS A 106 12.09 6.16 4.53
C CYS A 106 12.68 5.66 3.20
N GLY A 107 12.32 4.45 2.76
CA GLY A 107 12.82 3.85 1.53
C GLY A 107 14.26 3.39 1.62
N GLU A 108 14.76 3.12 2.82
CA GLU A 108 16.10 2.59 3.07
C GLU A 108 16.14 1.07 2.86
N GLU A 109 17.35 0.52 2.86
CA GLU A 109 17.56 -0.91 2.78
C GLU A 109 17.04 -1.59 4.07
N TYR A 110 16.32 -2.71 3.92
CA TYR A 110 15.81 -3.45 5.06
C TYR A 110 15.71 -4.95 4.81
N LEU A 111 15.66 -5.72 5.89
CA LEU A 111 15.44 -7.16 5.84
C LEU A 111 13.95 -7.49 5.86
N ASN A 112 13.51 -8.26 4.87
CA ASN A 112 12.15 -8.81 4.82
C ASN A 112 11.95 -9.89 5.92
N SER A 113 10.72 -10.37 6.11
CA SER A 113 10.40 -11.48 7.03
C SER A 113 11.19 -12.75 6.71
N VAL A 114 11.46 -12.99 5.43
CA VAL A 114 12.28 -14.10 4.90
C VAL A 114 13.80 -13.81 5.02
N LYS A 115 14.20 -12.76 5.75
CA LYS A 115 15.60 -12.30 5.91
C LYS A 115 16.32 -11.95 4.60
N LYS A 116 15.58 -11.72 3.51
CA LYS A 116 16.13 -11.19 2.26
C LYS A 116 16.32 -9.69 2.38
N VAL A 117 17.44 -9.20 1.87
CA VAL A 117 17.74 -7.77 1.75
C VAL A 117 16.86 -7.16 0.66
N VAL A 118 16.13 -6.11 1.01
CA VAL A 118 15.40 -5.26 0.07
C VAL A 118 16.21 -3.97 -0.10
N PRO A 119 16.65 -3.63 -1.33
CA PRO A 119 17.52 -2.48 -1.56
C PRO A 119 16.80 -1.15 -1.30
N LYS A 120 17.61 -0.10 -1.10
CA LYS A 120 17.15 1.28 -1.02
C LYS A 120 16.39 1.68 -2.29
N ARG A 121 15.35 2.52 -2.14
CA ARG A 121 14.64 3.10 -3.29
C ARG A 121 15.57 3.97 -4.11
N THR A 122 15.61 3.73 -5.40
CA THR A 122 16.33 4.55 -6.39
C THR A 122 15.38 4.99 -7.48
N VAL A 123 15.78 6.03 -8.22
CA VAL A 123 15.13 6.37 -9.48
C VAL A 123 15.31 5.23 -10.48
N GLY A 124 14.27 4.95 -11.25
CA GLY A 124 14.28 3.87 -12.24
C GLY A 124 15.09 4.21 -13.49
N ILE A 125 15.35 3.19 -14.31
CA ILE A 125 16.02 3.32 -15.61
C ILE A 125 15.13 4.14 -16.56
N ARG A 126 15.77 4.79 -17.55
CA ARG A 126 15.09 5.48 -18.64
C ARG A 126 14.02 4.63 -19.29
N CYS A 127 12.77 5.07 -19.17
CA CYS A 127 11.64 4.39 -19.79
C CYS A 127 11.49 4.77 -21.27
N THR A 128 11.03 3.82 -22.07
CA THR A 128 10.78 3.95 -23.52
C THR A 128 9.32 4.27 -23.82
N CYS A 129 8.62 4.94 -22.90
CA CYS A 129 7.21 5.24 -23.07
C CYS A 129 6.95 6.26 -24.19
N ARG A 130 5.76 6.20 -24.81
CA ARG A 130 5.33 7.12 -25.88
C ARG A 130 5.42 8.59 -25.46
N LEU A 131 5.18 8.87 -24.18
CA LEU A 131 5.16 10.22 -23.61
C LEU A 131 6.55 10.82 -23.36
N LYS A 132 7.62 10.03 -23.54
CA LYS A 132 9.03 10.43 -23.34
C LYS A 132 9.24 11.13 -21.98
N CYS A 133 8.71 10.54 -20.90
CA CYS A 133 8.73 11.16 -19.57
C CYS A 133 10.14 11.54 -19.10
N PHE A 134 11.15 10.75 -19.50
CA PHE A 134 12.55 11.02 -19.17
C PHE A 134 13.15 12.24 -19.89
N ASP A 135 12.57 12.68 -21.00
CA ASP A 135 13.05 13.90 -21.67
C ASP A 135 12.40 15.16 -21.09
N LYS A 136 11.22 15.02 -20.46
CA LYS A 136 10.46 16.13 -19.89
C LYS A 136 10.88 16.48 -18.47
N ILE A 137 11.31 15.48 -17.70
CA ILE A 137 11.66 15.63 -16.29
C ILE A 137 13.15 15.41 -16.15
N ASP A 138 13.86 16.45 -15.73
CA ASP A 138 15.29 16.39 -15.44
C ASP A 138 15.61 15.43 -14.29
N GLU A 139 16.83 14.91 -14.28
CA GLU A 139 17.30 14.00 -13.24
C GLU A 139 17.17 14.60 -11.83
N THR A 140 17.47 15.90 -11.69
CA THR A 140 17.36 16.64 -10.43
C THR A 140 15.93 16.65 -9.88
N LYS A 141 14.94 16.85 -10.74
CA LYS A 141 13.52 16.83 -10.38
C LYS A 141 13.08 15.43 -9.94
N ARG A 142 13.57 14.37 -10.60
CA ARG A 142 13.26 12.98 -10.21
C ARG A 142 13.80 12.66 -8.82
N LEU A 143 15.06 13.04 -8.56
CA LEU A 143 15.67 12.87 -7.25
C LEU A 143 14.94 13.68 -6.18
N SER A 144 14.51 14.90 -6.49
CA SER A 144 13.70 15.72 -5.60
C SER A 144 12.35 15.08 -5.29
N ILE A 145 11.66 14.51 -6.29
CA ILE A 145 10.39 13.80 -6.06
C ILE A 145 10.62 12.58 -5.16
N LEU A 146 11.70 11.83 -5.40
CA LEU A 146 12.04 10.67 -4.59
C LEU A 146 12.39 11.05 -3.14
N SER A 147 13.16 12.12 -2.94
CA SER A 147 13.49 12.61 -1.59
C SER A 147 12.23 13.07 -0.87
N SER A 148 11.41 13.92 -1.50
CA SER A 148 10.15 14.39 -0.91
C SER A 148 9.22 13.23 -0.57
N PHE A 149 9.14 12.20 -1.41
CA PHE A 149 8.34 11.01 -1.14
C PHE A 149 8.84 10.23 0.09
N ASN A 150 10.15 10.07 0.22
CA ASN A 150 10.74 9.37 1.37
C ASN A 150 10.61 10.17 2.68
N ASP A 151 10.63 11.50 2.59
CA ASP A 151 10.47 12.39 3.74
C ASP A 151 9.06 12.32 4.35
N LEU A 152 8.03 11.96 3.57
CA LEU A 152 6.67 11.73 4.09
C LEU A 152 6.58 10.60 5.12
N GLY A 153 7.57 9.70 5.11
CA GLY A 153 7.63 8.54 6.00
C GLY A 153 8.40 8.77 7.31
N ASN A 154 8.97 9.97 7.49
CA ASN A 154 9.87 10.31 8.59
C ASN A 154 9.15 10.96 9.78
#